data_AF-A0A6N8A436-F1
#
_entry.id   AF-A0A6N8A436-F1
#
_cell.length_a   1.000
_cell.length_b   1.000
_cell.length_c   1.000
_cell.angle_alpha   90.00
_cell.angle_beta   90.00
_cell.angle_gamma   90.00
#
_symmetry.space_group_name_H-M   'P 1'
#
loop_
_entity.id
_entity.type
_entity.pdbx_description
1 polymer ?
#
loop_
_entity_poly.entity_id
_entity_poly.type
_entity_poly.pdbx_seq_one_letter_code
_entity_poly.pdbx_strand_id
1 'polypeptide(L)'
;MTQKTVHFTTQGCWRGAAMCLPGLPGTVVFGAVFGTVASQNGLTFLETVLINSFVFAGASQFVAMEVYRDPVTISVVLAMAGVVAAVNMRMLLIGASLRPWLGQLPARQTYPSLFFLTDLNWLISIREYDAGERDWGIYLGSGLFMWSVWSLAVVPGYFLGSLVSDPRAWGLDVVLPAFFVALLVPLWKGKRQTLSWGVAGLVSLATWQIFGGHWGIVTGAVAGAAAGAYLDD
;
A
#
# COMPACT_ATOMS: atom_id res chain seq x y z
N MET A 1 36.49 10.09 4.49
CA MET A 1 35.52 8.98 4.55
C MET A 1 35.28 8.49 3.14
N THR A 2 35.80 7.32 2.78
CA THR A 2 35.62 6.70 1.46
C THR A 2 34.13 6.38 1.29
N GLN A 3 33.43 7.07 0.40
CA GLN A 3 32.06 6.70 0.06
C GLN A 3 32.11 5.29 -0.54
N LYS A 4 31.63 4.30 0.22
CA LYS A 4 31.41 2.95 -0.30
C LYS A 4 30.42 3.08 -1.45
N THR A 5 30.86 2.73 -2.65
CA THR A 5 30.04 2.74 -3.87
C THR A 5 28.91 1.73 -3.73
N VAL A 6 27.71 2.13 -4.12
CA VAL A 6 26.55 1.24 -4.21
C VAL A 6 26.84 0.16 -5.25
N HIS A 7 26.56 -1.09 -4.90
CA HIS A 7 26.85 -2.25 -5.73
C HIS A 7 25.67 -3.23 -5.70
N PHE A 8 25.68 -4.20 -6.60
CA PHE A 8 24.61 -5.19 -6.73
C PHE A 8 25.17 -6.60 -6.50
N THR A 9 24.56 -7.38 -5.61
CA THR A 9 24.78 -8.82 -5.57
C THR A 9 23.48 -9.61 -5.51
N THR A 10 23.51 -10.83 -6.08
CA THR A 10 22.40 -11.78 -5.97
C THR A 10 22.21 -12.27 -4.54
N GLN A 11 23.27 -12.31 -3.74
CA GLN A 11 23.21 -12.63 -2.31
C GLN A 11 22.43 -11.55 -1.54
N GLY A 12 22.62 -10.28 -1.91
CA GLY A 12 21.82 -9.15 -1.42
C GLY A 12 20.34 -9.35 -1.71
N CYS A 13 19.98 -9.78 -2.92
CA CYS A 13 18.58 -10.09 -3.26
C CYS A 13 17.98 -11.18 -2.35
N TRP A 14 18.69 -12.28 -2.15
CA TRP A 14 18.22 -13.35 -1.27
C TRP A 14 18.10 -12.91 0.19
N ARG A 15 19.06 -12.11 0.67
CA ARG A 15 19.02 -11.53 2.01
C ARG A 15 17.81 -10.58 2.17
N GLY A 16 17.55 -9.73 1.18
CA GLY A 16 16.37 -8.86 1.16
C GLY A 16 15.06 -9.64 1.16
N ALA A 17 14.96 -10.71 0.37
CA ALA A 17 13.80 -11.60 0.40
C ALA A 17 13.59 -12.25 1.78
N ALA A 18 14.67 -12.75 2.39
CA ALA A 18 14.63 -13.36 3.72
C ALA A 18 14.19 -12.36 4.82
N MET A 19 14.54 -11.07 4.71
CA MET A 19 14.10 -10.03 5.65
C MET A 19 12.59 -9.80 5.64
N CYS A 20 11.90 -10.18 4.56
CA CYS A 20 10.44 -10.05 4.48
C CYS A 20 9.68 -11.22 5.13
N LEU A 21 10.37 -12.32 5.49
CA LEU A 21 9.72 -13.52 6.06
C LEU A 21 8.78 -13.23 7.24
N PRO A 22 9.13 -12.35 8.21
CA PRO A 22 8.22 -12.05 9.32
C PRO A 22 6.91 -11.37 8.89
N GLY A 23 6.90 -10.66 7.75
CA GLY A 23 5.72 -9.98 7.21
C GLY A 23 4.81 -10.88 6.37
N LEU A 24 5.26 -12.07 6.00
CA LEU A 24 4.53 -12.96 5.08
C LEU A 24 3.11 -13.30 5.52
N PRO A 25 2.82 -13.64 6.79
CA PRO A 25 1.46 -13.98 7.19
C PRO A 25 0.49 -12.85 6.90
N GLY A 26 0.88 -11.60 7.19
CA GLY A 26 0.08 -10.43 6.88
C GLY A 26 -0.09 -10.23 5.38
N THR A 27 1.00 -10.29 4.60
CA THR A 27 0.96 -10.14 3.14
C THR A 27 0.04 -11.17 2.48
N VAL A 28 0.10 -12.44 2.90
CA VAL A 28 -0.73 -13.51 2.36
C VAL A 28 -2.21 -13.30 2.70
N VAL A 29 -2.51 -12.99 3.96
CA VAL A 29 -3.89 -12.74 4.40
C VAL A 29 -4.47 -11.54 3.63
N PHE A 30 -3.75 -10.44 3.55
CA PHE A 30 -4.23 -9.23 2.87
C PHE A 30 -4.33 -9.39 1.35
N GLY A 31 -3.39 -10.09 0.72
CA GLY A 31 -3.49 -10.43 -0.70
C GLY A 31 -4.73 -11.29 -0.98
N ALA A 32 -4.96 -12.32 -0.18
CA ALA A 32 -6.16 -13.15 -0.31
C ALA A 32 -7.45 -12.34 -0.12
N VAL A 33 -7.49 -11.46 0.88
CA VAL A 33 -8.62 -10.55 1.11
C VAL A 33 -8.86 -9.66 -0.11
N PHE A 34 -7.82 -9.08 -0.73
CA PHE A 34 -7.99 -8.31 -1.95
C PHE A 34 -8.58 -9.15 -3.09
N GLY A 35 -8.11 -10.37 -3.30
CA GLY A 35 -8.68 -11.29 -4.29
C GLY A 35 -10.16 -11.55 -4.05
N THR A 36 -10.55 -11.80 -2.79
CA THR A 36 -11.96 -11.99 -2.40
C THR A 36 -12.79 -10.75 -2.73
N VAL A 37 -12.30 -9.56 -2.34
CA VAL A 37 -12.97 -8.28 -2.63
C VAL A 37 -13.12 -8.04 -4.14
N ALA A 38 -12.09 -8.33 -4.93
CA ALA A 38 -12.15 -8.17 -6.38
C ALA A 38 -13.23 -9.08 -7.01
N SER A 39 -13.26 -10.36 -6.62
CA SER A 39 -14.30 -11.29 -7.09
C SER A 39 -15.71 -10.83 -6.69
N GLN A 40 -15.86 -10.32 -5.46
CA GLN A 40 -17.15 -9.86 -4.93
C GLN A 40 -17.63 -8.56 -5.58
N ASN A 41 -16.71 -7.75 -6.09
CA ASN A 41 -17.02 -6.59 -6.91
C ASN A 41 -17.33 -6.93 -8.38
N GLY A 42 -17.35 -8.21 -8.74
CA GLY A 42 -17.71 -8.66 -10.08
C GLY A 42 -16.58 -8.58 -11.12
N LEU A 43 -15.35 -8.27 -10.70
CA LEU A 43 -14.21 -8.34 -11.59
C LEU A 43 -13.99 -9.79 -12.03
N THR A 44 -13.61 -9.96 -13.29
CA THR A 44 -13.16 -11.26 -13.80
C THR A 44 -11.81 -11.64 -13.21
N PHE A 45 -11.48 -12.93 -13.31
CA PHE A 45 -10.18 -13.44 -12.87
C PHE A 45 -9.03 -12.74 -13.60
N LEU A 46 -9.18 -12.52 -14.91
CA LEU A 46 -8.18 -11.86 -15.73
C LEU A 46 -8.00 -10.40 -15.31
N GLU A 47 -9.08 -9.65 -15.11
CA GLU A 47 -9.00 -8.25 -14.64
C GLU A 47 -8.34 -8.17 -13.26
N THR A 48 -8.69 -9.08 -12.35
CA THR A 48 -8.09 -9.15 -11.01
C THR A 48 -6.59 -9.40 -11.10
N VAL A 49 -6.14 -10.36 -11.90
CA VAL A 49 -4.73 -10.68 -12.10
C VAL A 49 -3.99 -9.52 -12.76
N LEU A 50 -4.59 -8.84 -13.74
CA LEU A 50 -3.99 -7.68 -14.41
C LEU A 50 -3.82 -6.51 -13.44
N ILE A 51 -4.88 -6.11 -12.72
CA ILE A 51 -4.81 -5.05 -11.70
C ILE A 51 -3.75 -5.41 -10.66
N ASN A 52 -3.74 -6.65 -10.19
CA ASN A 52 -2.75 -7.12 -9.23
C ASN A 52 -1.31 -7.04 -9.76
N SER A 53 -1.09 -7.42 -11.03
CA SER A 53 0.25 -7.45 -11.62
C SER A 53 0.79 -6.06 -11.91
N PHE A 54 -0.07 -5.11 -12.28
CA PHE A 54 0.34 -3.74 -12.66
C PHE A 54 0.27 -2.73 -11.51
N VAL A 55 -0.56 -2.95 -10.50
CA VAL A 55 -0.75 -2.02 -9.39
C VAL A 55 -0.23 -2.66 -8.11
N PHE A 56 1.08 -2.57 -7.89
CA PHE A 56 1.69 -3.07 -6.65
C PHE A 56 1.57 -2.06 -5.50
N ALA A 57 0.34 -1.75 -5.11
CA ALA A 57 0.04 -0.84 -4.02
C ALA A 57 -1.25 -1.26 -3.30
N GLY A 58 -1.13 -2.15 -2.31
CA GLY A 58 -2.28 -2.81 -1.65
C GLY A 58 -3.35 -1.83 -1.14
N ALA A 59 -2.96 -0.79 -0.40
CA ALA A 59 -3.92 0.21 0.09
C ALA A 59 -4.71 0.89 -1.04
N SER A 60 -4.05 1.14 -2.17
CA SER A 60 -4.64 1.78 -3.34
C SER A 60 -5.59 0.86 -4.08
N GLN A 61 -5.24 -0.42 -4.19
CA GLN A 61 -6.11 -1.44 -4.76
C GLN A 61 -7.40 -1.53 -3.96
N PHE A 62 -7.30 -1.56 -2.64
CA PHE A 62 -8.44 -1.56 -1.74
C PHE A 62 -9.32 -0.30 -1.88
N VAL A 63 -8.76 0.91 -1.79
CA VAL A 63 -9.56 2.14 -1.97
C VAL A 63 -10.17 2.23 -3.38
N ALA A 64 -9.47 1.74 -4.40
CA ALA A 64 -10.02 1.68 -5.75
C ALA A 64 -11.27 0.79 -5.82
N MET A 65 -11.31 -0.33 -5.09
CA MET A 65 -12.48 -1.21 -5.02
C MET A 65 -13.68 -0.58 -4.28
N GLU A 66 -13.46 0.30 -3.30
CA GLU A 66 -14.57 1.06 -2.66
C GLU A 66 -15.28 2.01 -3.63
N VAL A 67 -14.53 2.55 -4.59
CA VAL A 67 -15.07 3.50 -5.58
C VAL A 67 -15.56 2.80 -6.84
N TYR A 68 -15.02 1.61 -7.12
CA TYR A 68 -15.37 0.84 -8.31
C TYR A 68 -16.87 0.58 -8.38
N ARG A 69 -17.43 0.81 -9.57
CA ARG A 69 -18.84 0.58 -9.91
C ARG A 69 -18.91 0.16 -11.36
N ASP A 70 -19.74 -0.82 -11.66
CA ASP A 70 -20.10 -1.21 -13.02
C ASP A 70 -21.48 -0.61 -13.39
N PRO A 71 -21.64 0.07 -14.54
CA PRO A 71 -20.63 0.34 -15.57
C PRO A 71 -19.57 1.38 -15.17
N VAL A 72 -18.34 1.18 -15.64
CA VAL A 72 -17.22 2.11 -15.41
C VAL A 72 -17.42 3.38 -16.24
N THR A 73 -17.87 4.46 -15.58
CA THR A 73 -18.00 5.79 -16.21
C THR A 73 -16.73 6.62 -16.04
N ILE A 74 -16.57 7.67 -16.85
CA ILE A 74 -15.45 8.63 -16.71
C ILE A 74 -15.39 9.21 -15.27
N SER A 75 -16.55 9.48 -14.66
CA SER A 75 -16.60 10.00 -13.28
C SER A 75 -16.03 9.02 -12.25
N VAL A 76 -16.28 7.72 -12.42
CA VAL A 76 -15.73 6.65 -11.56
C VAL A 76 -14.22 6.57 -11.73
N VAL A 77 -13.73 6.60 -12.98
CA VAL A 77 -12.27 6.59 -13.26
C VAL A 77 -11.57 7.79 -12.64
N LEU A 78 -12.14 9.00 -12.79
CA LEU A 78 -11.57 10.21 -12.18
C LEU A 78 -11.59 10.16 -10.66
N ALA A 79 -12.68 9.65 -10.07
CA ALA A 79 -12.76 9.45 -8.63
C ALA A 79 -11.68 8.48 -8.16
N MET A 80 -11.61 7.27 -8.76
CA MET A 80 -10.58 6.26 -8.46
C MET A 80 -9.17 6.84 -8.57
N ALA A 81 -8.85 7.53 -9.67
CA ALA A 81 -7.54 8.16 -9.87
C ALA A 81 -7.23 9.19 -8.77
N GLY A 82 -8.20 10.01 -8.38
CA GLY A 82 -8.04 11.00 -7.32
C GLY A 82 -7.75 10.37 -5.96
N VAL A 83 -8.52 9.36 -5.55
CA VAL A 83 -8.29 8.68 -4.26
C VAL A 83 -6.98 7.90 -4.25
N VAL A 84 -6.70 7.17 -5.33
CA VAL A 84 -5.44 6.43 -5.48
C VAL A 84 -4.25 7.38 -5.44
N ALA A 85 -4.32 8.52 -6.13
CA ALA A 85 -3.26 9.53 -6.08
C ALA A 85 -3.08 10.07 -4.65
N ALA A 86 -4.16 10.42 -3.96
CA ALA A 86 -4.11 10.92 -2.59
C ALA A 86 -3.45 9.92 -1.63
N VAL A 87 -3.82 8.64 -1.70
CA VAL A 87 -3.24 7.58 -0.85
C VAL A 87 -1.76 7.34 -1.18
N ASN A 88 -1.37 7.42 -2.46
CA ASN A 88 0.02 7.18 -2.88
C ASN A 88 0.94 8.39 -2.76
N MET A 89 0.47 9.59 -2.38
CA MET A 89 1.37 10.72 -2.13
C MET A 89 2.50 10.35 -1.14
N ARG A 90 2.23 9.45 -0.20
CA ARG A 90 3.24 8.92 0.72
C ARG A 90 4.41 8.22 0.02
N MET A 91 4.14 7.57 -1.11
CA MET A 91 5.15 6.85 -1.91
C MET A 91 6.18 7.82 -2.49
N LEU A 92 5.78 9.07 -2.79
CA LEU A 92 6.71 10.11 -3.24
C LEU A 92 7.69 10.51 -2.13
N LEU A 93 7.19 10.69 -0.90
CA LEU A 93 8.00 11.07 0.26
C LEU A 93 8.99 9.96 0.63
N ILE A 94 8.52 8.72 0.76
CA ILE A 94 9.40 7.60 1.10
C ILE A 94 10.36 7.28 -0.06
N GLY A 95 9.92 7.41 -1.31
CA GLY A 95 10.77 7.26 -2.48
C GLY A 95 11.89 8.29 -2.52
N ALA A 96 11.59 9.56 -2.21
CA ALA A 96 12.58 10.63 -2.11
C ALA A 96 13.63 10.34 -1.01
N SER A 97 13.23 9.75 0.11
CA SER A 97 14.16 9.37 1.19
C SER A 97 15.16 8.28 0.79
N LEU A 98 14.86 7.47 -0.24
CA LEU A 98 15.79 6.46 -0.78
C LEU A 98 16.79 7.03 -1.78
N ARG A 99 16.68 8.32 -2.15
CA ARG A 99 17.61 8.98 -3.07
C ARG A 99 19.09 8.81 -2.69
N PRO A 100 19.52 8.87 -1.41
CA PRO A 100 20.91 8.63 -1.03
C PRO A 100 21.42 7.23 -1.38
N TRP A 101 20.52 6.25 -1.54
CA TRP A 101 20.88 4.89 -1.92
C TRP A 101 20.66 4.64 -3.42
N LEU A 102 19.41 4.73 -3.88
CA LEU A 102 19.03 4.40 -5.26
C LEU A 102 19.41 5.49 -6.27
N GLY A 103 19.63 6.73 -5.82
CA GLY A 103 20.05 7.84 -6.68
C GLY A 103 21.51 7.77 -7.11
N GLN A 104 22.31 6.84 -6.55
CA GLN A 104 23.67 6.56 -7.01
C GLN A 104 23.69 5.60 -8.22
N LEU A 105 22.55 4.99 -8.54
CA LEU A 105 22.41 4.04 -9.65
C LEU A 105 22.06 4.77 -10.96
N PRO A 106 22.34 4.15 -12.12
CA PRO A 106 21.85 4.65 -13.39
C PRO A 106 20.32 4.72 -13.42
N ALA A 107 19.77 5.76 -14.03
CA ALA A 107 18.32 5.96 -14.18
C ALA A 107 17.57 4.73 -14.71
N ARG A 108 18.19 3.95 -15.60
CA ARG A 108 17.64 2.72 -16.17
C ARG A 108 17.42 1.60 -15.14
N GLN A 109 18.11 1.64 -14.02
CA GLN A 109 17.93 0.71 -12.89
C GLN A 109 17.00 1.33 -11.84
N THR A 110 17.23 2.59 -11.50
CA THR A 110 16.46 3.30 -10.47
C THR A 110 14.97 3.35 -10.80
N TYR A 111 14.57 3.89 -11.95
CA TYR A 111 13.15 4.14 -12.22
C TYR A 111 12.30 2.87 -12.31
N PRO A 112 12.71 1.80 -13.03
CA PRO A 112 11.93 0.56 -13.02
C PRO A 112 11.86 -0.09 -11.63
N SER A 113 12.92 0.04 -10.82
CA SER A 113 12.94 -0.53 -9.48
C SER A 113 11.93 0.12 -8.53
N LEU A 114 11.51 1.37 -8.77
CA LEU A 114 10.49 2.06 -7.98
C LEU A 114 9.11 1.40 -8.09
N PHE A 115 8.87 0.57 -9.11
CA PHE A 115 7.67 -0.26 -9.17
C PHE A 115 7.51 -1.14 -7.92
N PHE A 116 8.61 -1.62 -7.34
CA PHE A 116 8.62 -2.48 -6.17
C PHE A 116 8.61 -1.73 -4.83
N LEU A 117 8.47 -0.39 -4.88
CA LEU A 117 8.45 0.45 -3.69
C LEU A 117 7.15 0.21 -2.90
N THR A 118 7.32 -0.26 -1.66
CA THR A 118 6.24 -0.42 -0.69
C THR A 118 6.71 0.06 0.67
N ASP A 119 5.79 0.29 1.62
CA ASP A 119 6.15 0.71 2.98
C ASP A 119 7.10 -0.31 3.65
N LEU A 120 6.88 -1.62 3.46
CA LEU A 120 7.75 -2.67 4.02
C LEU A 120 9.12 -2.73 3.35
N ASN A 121 9.16 -2.67 2.02
CA ASN A 121 10.42 -2.64 1.27
C ASN A 121 11.24 -1.40 1.64
N TRP A 122 10.60 -0.23 1.68
CA TRP A 122 11.22 1.02 2.11
C TRP A 122 11.79 0.92 3.52
N LEU A 123 11.02 0.39 4.48
CA LEU A 123 11.44 0.26 5.87
C LEU A 123 12.67 -0.65 6.02
N ILE A 124 12.69 -1.80 5.34
CA ILE A 124 13.85 -2.70 5.32
C ILE A 124 15.04 -1.94 4.70
N SER A 125 14.79 -1.29 3.58
CA SER A 125 15.84 -0.66 2.80
C SER A 125 16.53 0.49 3.54
N ILE A 126 15.75 1.43 4.08
CA ILE A 126 16.33 2.56 4.80
C ILE A 126 17.11 2.11 6.05
N ARG A 127 16.62 1.08 6.77
CA ARG A 127 17.31 0.52 7.93
C ARG A 127 18.65 -0.09 7.56
N GLU A 128 18.72 -0.88 6.50
CA GLU A 128 19.97 -1.49 6.04
C GLU A 128 20.95 -0.41 5.54
N TYR A 129 20.45 0.58 4.80
CA TYR A 129 21.26 1.72 4.36
C TYR A 129 21.87 2.49 5.55
N ASP A 130 21.08 2.77 6.58
CA ASP A 130 21.53 3.46 7.78
C ASP A 130 22.52 2.61 8.60
N ALA A 131 22.39 1.28 8.55
CA ALA A 131 23.36 0.33 9.11
C ALA A 131 24.68 0.22 8.30
N GLY A 132 24.81 1.00 7.22
CA GLY A 132 26.02 1.07 6.40
C GLY A 132 26.06 0.09 5.22
N GLU A 133 24.96 -0.63 4.96
CA GLU A 133 24.83 -1.51 3.81
C GLU A 133 24.74 -0.69 2.51
N ARG A 134 25.37 -1.20 1.45
CA ARG A 134 25.41 -0.52 0.14
C ARG A 134 25.03 -1.44 -1.00
N ASP A 135 24.71 -2.71 -0.73
CA ASP A 135 24.16 -3.63 -1.72
C ASP A 135 22.67 -3.38 -1.97
N TRP A 136 22.34 -2.69 -3.05
CA TRP A 136 20.94 -2.39 -3.40
C TRP A 136 20.17 -3.62 -3.89
N GLY A 137 20.84 -4.78 -4.04
CA GLY A 137 20.17 -6.07 -4.24
C GLY A 137 19.14 -6.37 -3.16
N ILE A 138 19.36 -5.90 -1.92
CA ILE A 138 18.39 -6.04 -0.82
C ILE A 138 17.04 -5.38 -1.14
N TYR A 139 17.07 -4.16 -1.71
CA TYR A 139 15.86 -3.44 -2.12
C TYR A 139 15.10 -4.20 -3.22
N LEU A 140 15.82 -4.67 -4.24
CA LEU A 140 15.20 -5.42 -5.34
C LEU A 140 14.64 -6.76 -4.88
N GLY A 141 15.42 -7.52 -4.10
CA GLY A 141 15.04 -8.85 -3.66
C GLY A 141 13.83 -8.84 -2.73
N SER A 142 13.81 -7.93 -1.75
CA SER A 142 12.65 -7.75 -0.86
C SER A 142 11.40 -7.35 -1.63
N GLY A 143 11.53 -6.41 -2.57
CA GLY A 143 10.44 -5.93 -3.41
C GLY A 143 9.85 -6.99 -4.33
N LEU A 144 10.71 -7.69 -5.09
CA LEU A 144 10.30 -8.75 -6.01
C LEU A 144 9.68 -9.93 -5.25
N PHE A 145 10.24 -10.29 -4.11
CA PHE A 145 9.71 -11.35 -3.26
C PHE A 145 8.32 -10.98 -2.73
N MET A 146 8.12 -9.76 -2.22
CA MET A 146 6.80 -9.32 -1.77
C MET A 146 5.79 -9.20 -2.91
N TRP A 147 6.19 -8.69 -4.07
CA TRP A 147 5.32 -8.66 -5.25
C TRP A 147 4.86 -10.07 -5.64
N SER A 148 5.77 -11.04 -5.61
CA SER A 148 5.46 -12.43 -5.94
C SER A 148 4.51 -13.05 -4.90
N VAL A 149 4.79 -12.90 -3.62
CA VAL A 149 3.95 -13.43 -2.52
C VAL A 149 2.55 -12.82 -2.57
N TRP A 150 2.46 -11.49 -2.71
CA TRP A 150 1.20 -10.78 -2.82
C TRP A 150 0.40 -11.30 -4.02
N SER A 151 1.04 -11.38 -5.19
CA SER A 151 0.38 -11.83 -6.42
C SER A 151 -0.13 -13.25 -6.34
N LEU A 152 0.65 -14.15 -5.72
CA LEU A 152 0.23 -15.53 -5.50
C LEU A 152 -0.89 -15.64 -4.47
N ALA A 153 -0.93 -14.77 -3.47
CA ALA A 153 -1.96 -14.78 -2.44
C ALA A 153 -3.33 -14.29 -2.95
N VAL A 154 -3.36 -13.38 -3.93
CA VAL A 154 -4.60 -12.89 -4.55
C VAL A 154 -5.39 -13.99 -5.26
N VAL A 155 -4.70 -14.94 -5.89
CA VAL A 155 -5.32 -16.01 -6.67
C VAL A 155 -6.29 -16.89 -5.85
N PRO A 156 -5.87 -17.55 -4.75
CA PRO A 156 -6.79 -18.33 -3.92
C PRO A 156 -7.87 -17.44 -3.29
N GLY A 157 -7.54 -16.20 -2.93
CA GLY A 157 -8.51 -15.22 -2.43
C GLY A 157 -9.66 -14.96 -3.39
N TYR A 158 -9.36 -14.80 -4.68
CA TYR A 158 -10.36 -14.61 -5.74
C TYR A 158 -11.32 -15.79 -5.82
N PHE A 159 -10.79 -17.02 -5.87
CA PHE A 159 -11.62 -18.21 -5.93
C PHE A 159 -12.45 -18.41 -4.67
N LEU A 160 -11.89 -18.15 -3.48
CA LEU A 160 -12.65 -18.17 -2.23
C LEU A 160 -13.79 -17.16 -2.26
N GLY A 161 -13.55 -15.95 -2.79
CA GLY A 161 -14.59 -14.95 -2.97
C GLY A 161 -15.72 -15.43 -3.89
N SER A 162 -15.40 -16.08 -5.00
CA SER A 162 -16.40 -16.57 -5.95
C SER A 162 -17.29 -17.69 -5.40
N LEU A 163 -16.84 -18.40 -4.36
CA LEU A 163 -17.60 -19.47 -3.70
C LEU A 163 -18.57 -18.95 -2.63
N VAL A 164 -18.42 -17.69 -2.21
CA VAL A 164 -19.27 -17.08 -1.18
C VAL A 164 -20.53 -16.50 -1.84
N SER A 165 -21.66 -17.17 -1.60
CA SER A 165 -22.98 -16.79 -2.14
C SER A 165 -23.66 -15.64 -1.39
N ASP A 166 -23.43 -15.50 -0.08
CA ASP A 166 -23.86 -14.35 0.72
C ASP A 166 -22.65 -13.68 1.39
N PRO A 167 -22.13 -12.58 0.83
CA PRO A 167 -20.96 -11.89 1.35
C PRO A 167 -21.19 -11.30 2.74
N ARG A 168 -22.43 -10.91 3.06
CA ARG A 168 -22.77 -10.30 4.35
C ARG A 168 -22.75 -11.33 5.48
N ALA A 169 -23.16 -12.57 5.20
CA ALA A 169 -23.10 -13.66 6.18
C ALA A 169 -21.67 -13.93 6.70
N TRP A 170 -20.66 -13.59 5.90
CA TRP A 170 -19.24 -13.75 6.24
C TRP A 170 -18.56 -12.44 6.62
N GLY A 171 -19.31 -11.34 6.74
CA GLY A 171 -18.78 -10.01 7.08
C GLY A 171 -17.89 -9.39 5.99
N LEU A 172 -18.00 -9.85 4.74
CA LEU A 172 -17.19 -9.33 3.62
C LEU A 172 -17.51 -7.87 3.29
N ASP A 173 -18.68 -7.38 3.69
CA ASP A 173 -19.11 -5.99 3.57
C ASP A 173 -18.37 -5.04 4.52
N VAL A 174 -17.81 -5.55 5.62
CA VAL A 174 -17.02 -4.76 6.58
C VAL A 174 -15.52 -5.06 6.53
N VAL A 175 -15.09 -6.01 5.70
CA VAL A 175 -13.69 -6.43 5.58
C VAL A 175 -12.77 -5.26 5.26
N LEU A 176 -13.19 -4.36 4.38
CA LEU A 176 -12.36 -3.25 3.92
C LEU A 176 -12.22 -2.13 4.98
N PRO A 177 -13.30 -1.65 5.63
CA PRO A 177 -13.19 -0.83 6.84
C PRO A 177 -12.36 -1.50 7.94
N ALA A 178 -12.58 -2.80 8.20
CA ALA A 178 -11.84 -3.56 9.21
C ALA A 178 -10.35 -3.64 8.89
N PHE A 179 -9.98 -3.78 7.61
CA PHE A 179 -8.60 -3.75 7.13
C PHE A 179 -7.91 -2.43 7.49
N PHE A 180 -8.53 -1.29 7.18
CA PHE A 180 -7.96 0.02 7.51
C PHE A 180 -7.86 0.25 9.02
N VAL A 181 -8.85 -0.20 9.80
CA VAL A 181 -8.79 -0.13 11.27
C VAL A 181 -7.66 -1.01 11.81
N ALA A 182 -7.51 -2.23 11.31
CA ALA A 182 -6.43 -3.14 11.71
C ALA A 182 -5.05 -2.54 11.36
N LEU A 183 -4.94 -1.79 10.27
CA LEU A 183 -3.71 -1.08 9.88
C LEU A 183 -3.32 0.03 10.86
N LEU A 184 -4.28 0.61 11.60
CA LEU A 184 -3.97 1.62 12.62
C LEU A 184 -3.16 1.05 13.79
N VAL A 185 -3.35 -0.23 14.13
CA VAL A 185 -2.67 -0.87 15.27
C VAL A 185 -1.14 -0.82 15.13
N PRO A 186 -0.51 -1.33 14.05
CA PRO A 186 0.94 -1.25 13.88
C PRO A 186 1.44 0.18 13.61
N LEU A 187 0.57 1.11 13.19
CA LEU A 187 0.92 2.51 12.95
C LEU A 187 0.90 3.37 14.23
N TRP A 188 0.33 2.86 15.32
CA TRP A 188 0.12 3.61 16.55
C TRP A 188 1.42 3.77 17.34
N LYS A 189 1.86 5.02 17.50
CA LYS A 189 3.05 5.43 18.27
C LYS A 189 2.73 6.18 19.55
N GLY A 190 1.45 6.30 19.91
CA GLY A 190 1.02 6.90 21.18
C GLY A 190 -0.20 7.82 21.06
N LYS A 191 -0.57 8.43 22.19
CA LYS A 191 -1.83 9.19 22.36
C LYS A 191 -1.96 10.41 21.43
N ARG A 192 -0.85 11.03 21.03
CA ARG A 192 -0.84 12.21 20.13
C ARG A 192 -1.37 11.86 18.74
N GLN A 193 -0.93 10.75 18.15
CA GLN A 193 -1.44 10.29 16.85
C GLN A 193 -2.93 9.96 16.89
N THR A 194 -3.43 9.45 18.02
CA THR A 194 -4.86 9.18 18.18
C THR A 194 -5.71 10.46 18.06
N LEU A 195 -5.21 11.60 18.52
CA LEU A 195 -5.88 12.89 18.34
C LEU A 195 -5.91 13.30 16.87
N SER A 196 -4.77 13.22 16.17
CA SER A 196 -4.70 13.53 14.73
C SER A 196 -5.61 12.61 13.90
N TRP A 197 -5.68 11.33 14.23
CA TRP A 197 -6.61 10.38 13.59
C TRP A 197 -8.07 10.69 13.91
N GLY A 198 -8.37 11.11 15.14
CA GLY A 198 -9.69 11.56 15.54
C GLY A 198 -10.14 12.78 14.73
N VAL A 199 -9.26 13.79 14.59
CA VAL A 199 -9.52 14.98 13.76
C VAL A 199 -9.73 14.58 12.30
N ALA A 200 -8.86 13.73 11.75
CA ALA A 200 -8.99 13.23 10.38
C ALA A 200 -10.36 12.53 10.16
N GLY A 201 -10.76 11.67 11.09
CA GLY A 201 -12.02 10.94 11.06
C GLY A 201 -13.24 11.87 11.15
N LEU A 202 -13.22 12.84 12.08
CA LEU A 202 -14.30 13.81 12.25
C LEU A 202 -14.47 14.71 11.03
N VAL A 203 -13.37 15.21 10.46
CA VAL A 203 -13.41 16.03 9.24
C VAL A 203 -13.86 15.21 8.05
N SER A 204 -13.37 13.98 7.90
CA SER A 204 -13.83 13.07 6.84
C SER A 204 -15.34 12.81 6.92
N LEU A 205 -15.85 12.57 8.13
CA LEU A 205 -17.28 12.35 8.37
C LEU A 205 -18.11 13.60 8.07
N ALA A 206 -17.65 14.78 8.52
CA ALA A 206 -18.33 16.04 8.25
C ALA A 206 -18.38 16.33 6.73
N THR A 207 -17.26 16.11 6.03
CA THR A 207 -17.20 16.27 4.57
C THR A 207 -18.17 15.32 3.87
N TRP A 208 -18.25 14.06 4.31
CA TRP A 208 -19.20 13.09 3.76
C TRP A 208 -20.65 13.53 3.95
N GLN A 209 -21.02 14.07 5.11
CA GLN A 209 -22.37 14.57 5.39
C GLN A 209 -22.75 15.80 4.55
N ILE A 210 -21.81 16.70 4.29
CA ILE A 210 -22.08 17.97 3.60
C ILE A 210 -22.02 17.81 2.08
N PHE A 211 -20.98 17.16 1.58
CA PHE A 211 -20.66 17.11 0.14
C PHE A 211 -20.92 15.74 -0.49
N GLY A 212 -21.07 14.69 0.32
CA GLY A 212 -21.14 13.31 -0.17
C GLY A 212 -19.85 12.83 -0.84
N GLY A 213 -19.92 11.64 -1.44
CA GLY A 213 -18.82 11.07 -2.23
C GLY A 213 -17.55 10.77 -1.42
N HIS A 214 -16.41 10.78 -2.12
CA HIS A 214 -15.11 10.32 -1.57
C HIS A 214 -14.18 11.46 -1.12
N TRP A 215 -14.68 12.71 -1.06
CA TRP A 215 -13.91 13.88 -0.61
C TRP A 215 -13.44 13.80 0.85
N GLY A 216 -14.09 12.97 1.65
CA GLY A 216 -13.69 12.68 3.04
C GLY A 216 -12.24 12.20 3.14
N ILE A 217 -11.74 11.46 2.14
CA ILE A 217 -10.37 10.94 2.15
C ILE A 217 -9.34 12.06 2.05
N VAL A 218 -9.55 13.01 1.12
CA VAL A 218 -8.63 14.14 0.94
C VAL A 218 -8.71 15.11 2.12
N THR A 219 -9.93 15.51 2.50
CA THR A 219 -10.15 16.48 3.58
C THR A 219 -9.71 15.93 4.94
N GLY A 220 -10.00 14.67 5.23
CA GLY A 220 -9.53 13.98 6.43
C GLY A 220 -8.01 13.84 6.45
N ALA A 221 -7.37 13.49 5.32
CA ALA A 221 -5.91 13.40 5.24
C ALA A 221 -5.24 14.77 5.50
N VAL A 222 -5.74 15.85 4.90
CA VAL A 222 -5.22 17.20 5.11
C VAL A 222 -5.41 17.66 6.56
N ALA A 223 -6.60 17.46 7.12
CA ALA A 223 -6.91 17.85 8.49
C ALA A 223 -6.09 17.04 9.52
N GLY A 224 -5.95 15.73 9.30
CA GLY A 224 -5.12 14.86 10.12
C GLY A 224 -3.64 15.25 10.09
N ALA A 225 -3.11 15.54 8.90
CA ALA A 225 -1.74 16.00 8.74
C ALA A 225 -1.50 17.34 9.43
N ALA A 226 -2.42 18.30 9.27
CA ALA A 226 -2.35 19.60 9.94
C ALA A 226 -2.40 19.43 11.47
N ALA A 227 -3.35 18.65 11.99
CA ALA A 227 -3.44 18.37 13.42
C ALA A 227 -2.19 17.67 13.95
N GLY A 228 -1.62 16.72 13.21
CA GLY A 228 -0.34 16.09 13.54
C GLY A 228 0.80 17.09 13.64
N ALA A 229 0.94 17.98 12.65
CA ALA A 229 1.98 19.01 12.65
C ALA A 229 1.89 19.92 13.88
N TYR A 230 0.69 20.39 14.24
CA TYR A 230 0.50 21.24 15.42
C TYR A 230 0.65 20.51 16.76
N LEU A 231 0.54 19.18 16.78
CA LEU A 231 0.67 18.35 17.97
C LEU A 231 2.08 17.78 18.15
N ASP A 232 2.93 17.82 17.13
CA ASP A 232 4.33 17.38 17.17
C ASP A 232 5.31 18.50 17.57
N ASP A 233 4.84 19.76 17.63
CA ASP A 233 5.47 20.88 18.36
C ASP A 233 5.10 20.87 19.87
#